data_AF-A0A5D2IU59-F1
#
_entry.id   AF-A0A5D2IU59-F1
#
_cell.length_a   1.000
_cell.length_b   1.000
_cell.length_c   1.000
_cell.angle_alpha   90.00
_cell.angle_beta   90.00
_cell.angle_gamma   90.00
#
_symmetry.space_group_name_H-M   'P 1'
#
loop_
_entity.id
_entity.type
_entity.pdbx_description
1 polymer ?
#
loop_
_entity_poly.entity_id
_entity_poly.type
_entity_poly.pdbx_seq_one_letter_code
_entity_poly.pdbx_strand_id
1 'polypeptide(L)'
;IEKTDGIGKENRSTEEKQSFKDGSICGYNSFHRILSANLKPQLFQEVSRLFLGLNYGTTLETIVPPESAKTLYSKHEFDLQAFKFSVDKELLREPRVRVGLIQNSITLPTTTPFSDQKKAIFEKFGPIIDAAGASGVNILCLQEAWMMSFAFCTREKRWCEFAEPVNRESTQFL
;
A
#
# COMPACT_ATOMS: atom_id res chain seq x y z
N ILE A 1 -49.71 -29.04 -42.93
CA ILE A 1 -50.64 -28.06 -42.32
C ILE A 1 -50.08 -27.70 -40.96
N GLU A 2 -49.98 -26.40 -40.73
CA GLU A 2 -49.23 -25.65 -39.73
C GLU A 2 -49.63 -25.90 -38.25
N LYS A 3 -48.67 -25.69 -37.34
CA LYS A 3 -48.63 -24.68 -36.24
C LYS A 3 -47.64 -25.15 -35.16
N THR A 4 -46.46 -24.53 -35.03
CA THR A 4 -46.12 -23.44 -34.08
C THR A 4 -46.64 -23.64 -32.66
N ASP A 5 -45.73 -23.69 -31.68
CA ASP A 5 -45.53 -22.57 -30.76
C ASP A 5 -44.32 -22.83 -29.85
N GLY A 6 -43.37 -21.88 -29.88
CA GLY A 6 -42.36 -21.72 -28.85
C GLY A 6 -42.83 -20.72 -27.79
N ILE A 7 -42.30 -20.87 -26.57
CA ILE A 7 -42.16 -19.95 -25.41
C ILE A 7 -41.74 -20.92 -24.28
N GLY A 8 -40.71 -20.77 -23.46
CA GLY A 8 -39.89 -19.64 -23.02
C GLY A 8 -39.59 -19.85 -21.52
N LYS A 9 -38.43 -19.35 -21.06
CA LYS A 9 -37.89 -19.31 -19.67
C LYS A 9 -37.20 -20.62 -19.23
N GLU A 10 -35.97 -20.60 -18.76
CA GLU A 10 -35.45 -19.71 -17.71
C GLU A 10 -33.94 -19.49 -17.91
N ASN A 11 -33.53 -18.26 -18.26
CA ASN A 11 -32.13 -17.84 -18.15
C ASN A 11 -31.82 -17.68 -16.65
N ARG A 12 -31.36 -18.76 -16.01
CA ARG A 12 -30.57 -18.63 -14.79
C ARG A 12 -29.27 -17.97 -15.20
N SER A 13 -29.20 -16.65 -15.00
CA SER A 13 -27.95 -15.93 -14.91
C SER A 13 -27.08 -16.67 -13.92
N THR A 14 -26.09 -17.38 -14.46
CA THR A 14 -24.95 -17.88 -13.70
C THR A 14 -24.29 -16.64 -13.12
N GLU A 15 -24.67 -16.25 -11.91
CA GLU A 15 -23.85 -15.36 -11.09
C GLU A 15 -22.53 -16.12 -10.91
N GLU A 16 -21.58 -15.80 -11.79
CA GLU A 16 -20.19 -16.14 -11.59
C GLU A 16 -19.84 -15.65 -10.20
N LYS A 17 -19.70 -16.59 -9.26
CA LYS A 17 -19.10 -16.33 -7.96
C LYS A 17 -17.67 -15.90 -8.23
N GLN A 18 -17.48 -14.61 -8.51
CA GLN A 18 -16.18 -13.99 -8.51
C GLN A 18 -15.60 -14.21 -7.13
N SER A 19 -14.58 -15.06 -7.07
CA SER A 19 -13.72 -15.23 -5.91
C SER A 19 -13.02 -13.89 -5.70
N PHE A 20 -13.66 -13.01 -4.94
CA PHE A 20 -13.02 -11.79 -4.48
C PHE A 20 -11.81 -12.20 -3.63
N LYS A 21 -10.63 -11.66 -3.94
CA LYS A 21 -9.50 -11.75 -3.01
C LYS A 21 -9.97 -11.19 -1.67
N ASP A 22 -9.67 -11.92 -0.60
CA ASP A 22 -10.04 -11.54 0.76
C ASP A 22 -9.54 -10.10 1.03
N GLY A 23 -10.45 -9.20 1.40
CA GLY A 23 -10.16 -7.77 1.62
C GLY A 23 -10.27 -6.83 0.40
N SER A 24 -10.71 -7.29 -0.77
CA SER A 24 -10.96 -6.38 -1.91
C SER A 24 -12.30 -5.61 -1.78
N ILE A 25 -12.34 -4.38 -2.28
CA ILE A 25 -13.54 -3.52 -2.29
C ILE A 25 -14.25 -3.75 -3.62
N CYS A 26 -15.20 -4.68 -3.67
CA CYS A 26 -15.89 -5.08 -4.92
C CYS A 26 -14.92 -5.46 -6.05
N GLY A 27 -13.83 -6.17 -5.73
CA GLY A 27 -12.81 -6.57 -6.70
C GLY A 27 -11.71 -5.53 -6.95
N TYR A 28 -11.79 -4.35 -6.34
CA TYR A 28 -10.77 -3.32 -6.41
C TYR A 28 -9.84 -3.35 -5.19
N ASN A 29 -8.57 -3.01 -5.40
CA ASN A 29 -7.55 -3.00 -4.35
C ASN A 29 -7.45 -1.68 -3.56
N SER A 30 -8.15 -0.62 -4.01
CA SER A 30 -8.17 0.65 -3.28
C SER A 30 -9.40 1.48 -3.63
N PHE A 31 -9.78 2.37 -2.71
CA PHE A 31 -10.85 3.36 -2.92
C PHE A 31 -10.58 4.25 -4.14
N HIS A 32 -9.33 4.68 -4.34
CA HIS A 32 -8.96 5.47 -5.51
C HIS A 32 -9.21 4.71 -6.82
N ARG A 33 -8.87 3.40 -6.88
CA ARG A 33 -9.06 2.58 -8.10
C ARG A 33 -10.52 2.35 -8.45
N ILE A 34 -11.38 2.10 -7.45
CA ILE A 34 -12.83 1.94 -7.70
C ILE A 34 -13.42 3.26 -8.24
N LEU A 35 -13.04 4.41 -7.70
CA LEU A 35 -13.50 5.69 -8.21
C LEU A 35 -13.00 5.96 -9.63
N SER A 36 -11.71 5.78 -9.89
CA SER A 36 -11.12 6.07 -11.20
C SER A 36 -11.65 5.17 -12.33
N ALA A 37 -11.99 3.91 -12.00
CA ALA A 37 -12.47 2.94 -12.99
C ALA A 37 -13.97 3.10 -13.32
N ASN A 38 -14.77 3.64 -12.39
CA ASN A 38 -16.23 3.63 -12.51
C ASN A 38 -16.85 5.02 -12.71
N LEU A 39 -16.12 6.10 -12.42
CA LEU A 39 -16.60 7.45 -12.64
C LEU A 39 -16.15 8.01 -13.99
N LYS A 40 -17.00 8.85 -14.59
CA LYS A 40 -16.61 9.64 -15.77
C LYS A 40 -15.44 10.57 -15.38
N PRO A 41 -14.48 10.86 -16.28
CA PRO A 41 -13.29 11.64 -15.96
C PRO A 41 -13.55 12.97 -15.24
N GLN A 42 -14.56 13.72 -15.69
CA GLN A 42 -14.95 15.00 -15.06
C GLN A 42 -15.47 14.82 -13.62
N LEU A 43 -16.28 13.79 -13.39
CA LEU A 43 -16.77 13.48 -12.04
C LEU A 43 -15.65 12.96 -11.14
N PHE A 44 -14.77 12.11 -11.67
CA PHE A 44 -13.61 11.63 -10.94
C PHE A 44 -12.69 12.77 -10.50
N GLN A 45 -12.48 13.77 -11.37
CA GLN A 45 -11.72 14.97 -11.04
C GLN A 45 -12.38 15.77 -9.90
N GLU A 46 -13.69 16.04 -9.97
CA GLU A 46 -14.39 16.76 -8.90
C GLU A 46 -14.41 16.00 -7.57
N VAL A 47 -14.66 14.69 -7.61
CA VAL A 47 -14.60 13.83 -6.42
C VAL A 47 -13.20 13.84 -5.83
N SER A 48 -12.16 13.70 -6.66
CA SER A 48 -10.77 13.76 -6.20
C SER A 48 -10.43 15.11 -5.58
N ARG A 49 -10.90 16.22 -6.17
CA ARG A 49 -10.75 17.58 -5.63
C ARG A 49 -11.39 17.71 -4.25
N LEU A 50 -12.56 17.11 -4.02
CA LEU A 50 -13.25 17.16 -2.72
C LEU A 50 -12.57 16.30 -1.65
N PHE A 51 -12.11 15.10 -1.99
CA PHE A 51 -11.51 14.17 -1.03
C PHE A 51 -10.03 14.45 -0.75
N LEU A 52 -9.23 14.70 -1.79
CA LEU A 52 -7.79 14.88 -1.68
C LEU A 52 -7.39 16.37 -1.58
N GLY A 53 -8.30 17.28 -1.95
CA GLY A 53 -8.00 18.70 -2.08
C GLY A 53 -7.19 19.02 -3.33
N LEU A 54 -6.57 20.20 -3.33
CA LEU A 54 -5.65 20.66 -4.37
C LEU A 54 -4.25 20.84 -3.76
N ASN A 55 -3.25 20.45 -4.53
CA ASN A 55 -1.84 20.70 -4.28
C ASN A 55 -1.45 22.00 -5.00
N TYR A 56 -1.41 23.10 -4.25
CA TYR A 56 -1.07 24.42 -4.78
C TYR A 56 -1.95 24.85 -5.98
N GLY A 57 -3.27 24.65 -5.84
CA GLY A 57 -4.25 24.96 -6.90
C GLY A 57 -4.31 23.94 -8.04
N THR A 58 -3.48 22.89 -8.02
CA THR A 58 -3.45 21.84 -9.03
C THR A 58 -3.78 20.47 -8.43
N THR A 59 -4.11 19.49 -9.27
CA THR A 59 -4.29 18.11 -8.82
C THR A 59 -2.95 17.51 -8.38
N LEU A 60 -2.97 16.58 -7.43
CA LEU A 60 -1.77 15.87 -7.00
C LEU A 60 -1.09 15.16 -8.18
N GLU A 61 0.20 15.41 -8.37
CA GLU A 61 1.00 14.83 -9.45
C GLU A 61 1.56 13.48 -9.02
N THR A 62 1.48 12.48 -9.90
CA THR A 62 2.11 11.16 -9.70
C THR A 62 3.52 11.16 -10.28
N ILE A 63 4.48 10.62 -9.52
CA ILE A 63 5.86 10.43 -9.96
C ILE A 63 6.02 8.99 -10.45
N VAL A 64 6.69 8.82 -11.59
CA VAL A 64 7.10 7.48 -12.06
C VAL A 64 8.35 7.03 -11.28
N PRO A 65 8.29 5.93 -10.50
CA PRO A 65 9.47 5.44 -9.80
C PRO A 65 10.57 4.97 -10.77
N PRO A 66 11.85 5.00 -10.38
CA PRO A 66 12.95 4.53 -11.22
C PRO A 66 12.87 3.01 -11.44
N GLU A 67 13.46 2.54 -12.52
CA GLU A 67 13.37 1.13 -12.94
C GLU A 67 13.98 0.16 -11.91
N SER A 68 15.03 0.59 -11.21
CA SER A 68 15.63 -0.15 -10.09
C SER A 68 14.62 -0.42 -8.97
N ALA A 69 13.82 0.59 -8.59
CA ALA A 69 12.77 0.44 -7.58
C ALA A 69 11.60 -0.42 -8.09
N LYS A 70 11.22 -0.29 -9.37
CA LYS A 70 10.18 -1.13 -9.99
C LYS A 70 10.56 -2.61 -10.06
N THR A 71 11.85 -2.89 -10.29
CA THR A 71 12.38 -4.25 -10.32
C THR A 71 12.26 -4.90 -8.93
N LEU A 72 12.61 -4.16 -7.87
CA LEU A 72 12.45 -4.62 -6.49
C LEU A 72 10.99 -4.85 -6.11
N TYR A 73 10.11 -3.90 -6.45
CA TYR A 73 8.66 -4.05 -6.29
C TYR A 73 8.15 -5.33 -6.95
N SER A 74 8.52 -5.58 -8.21
CA SER A 74 7.98 -6.73 -8.97
C SER A 74 8.50 -8.06 -8.41
N LYS A 75 9.74 -8.07 -7.92
CA LYS A 75 10.38 -9.25 -7.35
C LYS A 75 9.86 -9.61 -5.96
N HIS A 76 9.53 -8.60 -5.15
CA HIS A 76 9.15 -8.78 -3.74
C HIS A 76 7.66 -8.51 -3.45
N GLU A 77 6.87 -8.23 -4.49
CA GLU A 77 5.41 -8.13 -4.49
C GLU A 77 4.80 -7.17 -3.44
N PHE A 78 5.43 -6.01 -3.20
CA PHE A 78 4.83 -4.92 -2.41
C PHE A 78 4.16 -3.88 -3.30
N ASP A 79 3.43 -2.88 -2.77
CA ASP A 79 2.87 -1.75 -3.55
C ASP A 79 3.85 -0.56 -3.61
N LEU A 80 3.97 0.15 -4.73
CA LEU A 80 4.84 1.32 -4.86
C LEU A 80 4.11 2.46 -5.57
N GLN A 81 3.83 3.53 -4.81
CA GLN A 81 3.22 4.75 -5.31
C GLN A 81 4.09 5.94 -4.91
N ALA A 82 4.18 6.93 -5.80
CA ALA A 82 4.97 8.13 -5.55
C ALA A 82 4.20 9.36 -6.04
N PHE A 83 4.17 10.39 -5.21
CA PHE A 83 3.42 11.63 -5.47
C PHE A 83 4.29 12.84 -5.22
N LYS A 84 3.96 13.96 -5.87
CA LYS A 84 4.67 15.22 -5.74
C LYS A 84 3.75 16.29 -5.19
N PHE A 85 4.15 16.84 -4.04
CA PHE A 85 3.60 18.07 -3.51
C PHE A 85 4.45 19.23 -4.00
N SER A 86 3.79 20.25 -4.55
CA SER A 86 4.45 21.37 -5.21
C SER A 86 4.33 22.60 -4.33
N VAL A 87 5.33 23.46 -4.42
CA VAL A 87 5.40 24.74 -3.75
C VAL A 87 5.89 25.78 -4.73
N ASP A 88 5.66 27.05 -4.43
CA ASP A 88 6.24 28.13 -5.22
C ASP A 88 7.76 28.05 -5.21
N LYS A 89 8.36 28.33 -6.37
CA LYS A 89 9.79 28.34 -6.52
C LYS A 89 10.37 29.54 -5.77
N GLU A 90 11.13 29.26 -4.72
CA GLU A 90 11.94 30.27 -4.07
C GLU A 90 13.16 30.64 -4.93
N LEU A 91 13.58 31.90 -4.88
CA LEU A 91 14.74 32.41 -5.63
C LEU A 91 16.07 32.14 -4.92
N LEU A 92 16.03 31.96 -3.59
CA LEU A 92 17.22 31.88 -2.75
C LEU A 92 17.46 30.47 -2.18
N ARG A 93 16.45 29.61 -2.18
CA ARG A 93 16.52 28.26 -1.60
C ARG A 93 16.09 27.23 -2.63
N GLU A 94 16.85 26.14 -2.67
CA GLU A 94 16.49 24.99 -3.49
C GLU A 94 15.38 24.16 -2.82
N PRO A 95 14.45 23.58 -3.60
CA PRO A 95 13.40 22.70 -3.09
C PRO A 95 14.00 21.38 -2.59
N ARG A 96 13.58 20.91 -1.41
CA ARG A 96 14.23 19.74 -0.77
C ARG A 96 13.24 18.91 0.05
N VAL A 97 13.02 17.69 -0.42
CA VAL A 97 12.97 16.43 0.36
C VAL A 97 12.10 15.42 -0.38
N ARG A 98 12.54 14.17 -0.44
CA ARG A 98 11.69 13.03 -0.72
C ARG A 98 11.51 12.23 0.56
N VAL A 99 10.26 12.02 0.94
CA VAL A 99 9.90 11.17 2.08
C VAL A 99 9.42 9.82 1.58
N GLY A 100 9.73 8.76 2.32
CA GLY A 100 9.23 7.41 2.09
C GLY A 100 8.42 6.96 3.31
N LEU A 101 7.27 6.35 3.06
CA LEU A 101 6.42 5.77 4.09
C LEU A 101 6.24 4.29 3.76
N ILE A 102 6.60 3.41 4.70
CA ILE A 102 6.44 1.96 4.54
C ILE A 102 5.35 1.45 5.46
N GLN A 103 4.37 0.75 4.87
CA GLN A 103 3.42 -0.08 5.60
C GLN A 103 3.59 -1.54 5.17
N ASN A 104 3.41 -2.47 6.10
CA ASN A 104 3.46 -3.90 5.84
C ASN A 104 2.58 -4.70 6.81
N SER A 105 2.27 -5.92 6.40
CA SER A 105 1.77 -6.97 7.29
C SER A 105 2.91 -7.79 7.91
N ILE A 106 2.60 -8.50 8.99
CA ILE A 106 3.50 -9.50 9.59
C ILE A 106 3.84 -10.61 8.59
N THR A 107 5.05 -11.16 8.69
CA THR A 107 5.56 -12.18 7.75
C THR A 107 5.27 -13.61 8.20
N LEU A 108 5.39 -13.89 9.51
CA LEU A 108 5.19 -15.22 10.09
C LEU A 108 4.03 -15.22 11.11
N PRO A 109 3.43 -16.38 11.40
CA PRO A 109 2.40 -16.50 12.42
C PRO A 109 2.88 -16.01 13.80
N THR A 110 1.94 -15.48 14.58
CA THR A 110 2.19 -14.97 15.93
C THR A 110 2.56 -16.05 16.95
N THR A 111 2.42 -17.33 16.57
CA THR A 111 2.79 -18.53 17.36
C THR A 111 4.22 -18.99 17.16
N THR A 112 4.91 -18.50 16.13
CA THR A 112 6.33 -18.80 15.84
C THR A 112 7.25 -18.15 16.90
N PRO A 113 8.48 -18.66 17.15
CA PRO A 113 9.43 -17.98 18.05
C PRO A 113 9.65 -16.51 17.67
N PHE A 114 9.77 -15.62 18.66
CA PHE A 114 9.87 -14.17 18.43
C PHE A 114 11.11 -13.76 17.65
N SER A 115 12.23 -14.47 17.84
CA SER A 115 13.45 -14.28 17.04
C SER A 115 13.19 -14.46 15.54
N ASP A 116 12.43 -15.48 15.19
CA ASP A 116 12.15 -15.83 13.80
C ASP A 116 11.14 -14.85 13.19
N GLN A 117 10.12 -14.45 13.98
CA GLN A 117 9.18 -13.40 13.57
C GLN A 117 9.93 -12.10 13.24
N LYS A 118 10.82 -11.65 14.12
CA LYS A 118 11.60 -10.41 13.94
C LYS A 118 12.54 -10.51 12.73
N LYS A 119 13.26 -11.62 12.59
CA LYS A 119 14.11 -11.87 11.43
C LYS A 119 13.32 -11.83 10.11
N ALA A 120 12.16 -12.47 10.06
CA ALA A 120 11.31 -12.47 8.88
C ALA A 120 10.71 -11.09 8.55
N ILE A 121 10.55 -10.23 9.56
CA ILE A 121 10.20 -8.82 9.36
C ILE A 121 11.39 -8.08 8.72
N PHE A 122 12.61 -8.23 9.24
CA PHE A 122 13.80 -7.58 8.68
C PHE A 122 14.07 -7.99 7.23
N GLU A 123 13.96 -9.28 6.93
CA GLU A 123 14.11 -9.82 5.58
C GLU A 123 13.05 -9.26 4.61
N LYS A 124 11.84 -8.98 5.10
CA LYS A 124 10.78 -8.33 4.31
C LYS A 124 11.05 -6.84 4.10
N PHE A 125 11.54 -6.15 5.13
CA PHE A 125 11.79 -4.71 5.07
C PHE A 125 13.00 -4.35 4.21
N GLY A 126 14.08 -5.14 4.23
CA GLY A 126 15.32 -4.84 3.50
C GLY A 126 15.09 -4.42 2.05
N PRO A 127 14.42 -5.24 1.21
CA PRO A 127 14.13 -4.88 -0.17
C PRO A 127 13.23 -3.66 -0.35
N ILE A 128 12.33 -3.38 0.61
CA ILE A 128 11.43 -2.22 0.55
C ILE A 128 12.22 -0.95 0.88
N ILE A 129 13.10 -1.00 1.88
CA ILE A 129 14.03 0.07 2.23
C ILE A 129 14.99 0.34 1.06
N ASP A 130 15.53 -0.70 0.43
CA ASP A 130 16.37 -0.59 -0.76
C ASP A 130 15.63 0.09 -1.93
N ALA A 131 14.35 -0.24 -2.15
CA ALA A 131 13.53 0.39 -3.17
C ALA A 131 13.24 1.87 -2.87
N ALA A 132 13.06 2.22 -1.60
CA ALA A 132 12.95 3.61 -1.16
C ALA A 132 14.26 4.38 -1.39
N GLY A 133 15.40 3.79 -1.03
CA GLY A 133 16.74 4.34 -1.30
C GLY A 133 16.99 4.54 -2.80
N ALA A 134 16.67 3.53 -3.63
CA ALA A 134 16.75 3.61 -5.08
C ALA A 134 15.84 4.70 -5.68
N SER A 135 14.74 5.04 -4.99
CA SER A 135 13.84 6.12 -5.36
C SER A 135 14.33 7.51 -4.90
N GLY A 136 15.48 7.60 -4.25
CA GLY A 136 16.08 8.85 -3.76
C GLY A 136 15.40 9.40 -2.51
N VAL A 137 14.77 8.55 -1.69
CA VAL A 137 14.17 8.96 -0.41
C VAL A 137 15.27 9.46 0.53
N ASN A 138 15.03 10.62 1.15
CA ASN A 138 15.93 11.23 2.14
C ASN A 138 15.53 10.90 3.57
N ILE A 139 14.23 10.79 3.83
CA ILE A 139 13.67 10.51 5.16
C ILE A 139 12.68 9.36 4.98
N LEU A 140 12.95 8.25 5.65
CA LEU A 140 12.11 7.07 5.63
C LEU A 140 11.40 6.92 6.98
N CYS A 141 10.11 6.60 6.96
CA CYS A 141 9.33 6.30 8.15
C CYS A 141 8.70 4.91 8.02
N LEU A 142 8.75 4.16 9.12
CA LEU A 142 8.13 2.84 9.25
C LEU A 142 6.89 2.95 10.14
N GLN A 143 5.96 2.02 9.99
CA GLN A 143 4.76 1.97 10.83
C GLN A 143 5.08 1.77 12.33
N GLU A 144 4.12 2.09 13.18
CA GLU A 144 4.25 1.87 14.63
C GLU A 144 4.55 0.40 14.95
N ALA A 145 5.44 0.18 15.93
CA ALA A 145 5.84 -1.15 16.39
C ALA A 145 6.22 -2.12 15.25
N TRP A 146 6.83 -1.60 14.17
CA TRP A 146 7.09 -2.34 12.93
C TRP A 146 7.85 -3.66 13.11
N MET A 147 8.68 -3.79 14.16
CA MET A 147 9.48 -4.99 14.45
C MET A 147 8.69 -6.13 15.12
N MET A 148 7.39 -5.95 15.37
CA MET A 148 6.56 -6.97 16.03
C MET A 148 5.13 -7.02 15.49
N SER A 149 4.43 -8.10 15.82
CA SER A 149 2.98 -8.18 15.62
C SER A 149 2.25 -7.23 16.58
N PHE A 150 1.21 -6.55 16.11
CA PHE A 150 0.41 -5.67 16.97
C PHE A 150 -0.46 -6.49 17.95
N ALA A 151 0.13 -6.85 19.09
CA ALA A 151 -0.39 -7.85 20.00
C ALA A 151 -0.97 -7.29 21.31
N PHE A 152 -1.05 -5.96 21.45
CA PHE A 152 -1.49 -5.32 22.70
C PHE A 152 -2.94 -5.65 23.09
N CYS A 153 -3.79 -6.00 22.11
CA CYS A 153 -5.15 -6.46 22.35
C CYS A 153 -5.23 -7.74 23.18
N THR A 154 -4.18 -8.57 23.18
CA THR A 154 -4.11 -9.82 23.96
C THR A 154 -3.91 -9.56 25.47
N ARG A 155 -3.33 -8.41 25.82
CA ARG A 155 -2.93 -8.05 27.20
C ARG A 155 -1.96 -9.04 27.85
N GLU A 156 -1.30 -9.89 27.07
CA GLU A 156 -0.34 -10.87 27.58
C GLU A 156 1.06 -10.25 27.74
N LYS A 157 1.76 -10.58 28.82
CA LYS A 157 3.09 -10.00 29.09
C LYS A 157 4.22 -10.59 28.24
N ARG A 158 4.03 -11.77 27.64
CA ARG A 158 5.05 -12.41 26.77
C ARG A 158 5.52 -11.50 25.64
N TRP A 159 4.63 -10.64 25.12
CA TRP A 159 4.95 -9.72 24.03
C TRP A 159 6.00 -8.68 24.41
N CYS A 160 6.24 -8.44 25.70
CA CYS A 160 7.32 -7.57 26.16
C CYS A 160 8.72 -8.09 25.79
N GLU A 161 8.88 -9.36 25.42
CA GLU A 161 10.16 -9.90 24.92
C GLU A 161 10.60 -9.26 23.58
N PHE A 162 9.69 -8.65 22.81
CA PHE A 162 10.06 -7.85 21.64
C PHE A 162 10.72 -6.52 21.99
N ALA A 163 10.56 -6.04 23.23
CA ALA A 163 11.14 -4.78 23.66
C ALA A 163 12.68 -4.88 23.65
N GLU A 164 13.32 -3.88 23.07
CA GLU A 164 14.76 -3.80 23.04
C GLU A 164 15.25 -2.37 23.36
N PRO A 165 16.50 -2.22 23.84
CA PRO A 165 17.12 -0.91 23.93
C PRO A 165 17.16 -0.20 22.59
N VAL A 166 17.05 1.13 22.61
CA VAL A 166 16.98 1.98 21.40
C VAL A 166 18.17 1.82 20.45
N ASN A 167 19.33 1.36 20.92
CA ASN A 167 20.55 1.20 20.12
C ASN A 167 20.85 -0.26 19.75
N ARG A 168 19.85 -1.14 19.84
CA ARG A 168 20.02 -2.57 19.59
C ARG A 168 19.69 -2.93 18.13
N GLU A 169 19.22 -4.15 17.93
CA GLU A 169 19.21 -4.86 16.66
C GLU A 169 18.41 -4.14 15.57
N SER A 170 17.22 -3.60 15.89
CA SER A 170 16.40 -2.94 14.87
C SER A 170 17.00 -1.60 14.44
N THR A 171 17.69 -0.90 15.35
CA THR A 171 18.39 0.35 15.03
C THR A 171 19.70 0.10 14.28
N GLN A 172 20.38 -1.01 14.54
CA GLN A 172 21.58 -1.41 13.78
C GLN A 172 21.24 -1.91 12.38
N PHE A 173 20.02 -2.43 12.19
CA PHE A 173 19.52 -2.87 10.90
C PHE A 173 19.21 -1.69 9.95
N LEU A 174 18.73 -0.57 10.48
CA LEU A 174 18.41 0.66 9.72
C LEU A 174 19.66 1.50 9.44
#